data_AF-A0AB39L854-F1
#
_entry.id   AF-A0AB39L854-F1
#
_cell.length_a   1.000
_cell.length_b   1.000
_cell.length_c   1.000
_cell.angle_alpha   90.00
_cell.angle_beta   90.00
_cell.angle_gamma   90.00
#
_symmetry.space_group_name_H-M   'P 1'
#
loop_
_entity.id
_entity.type
_entity.pdbx_description
1 polymer ?
#
loop_
_entity_poly.entity_id
_entity_poly.type
_entity_poly.pdbx_seq_one_letter_code
_entity_poly.pdbx_strand_id
1 'polypeptide(L)'
;MTETPSTLGDAPTAHDLDTLSRQLGRPVRDVVAISARCVCGNPLVAATAPRLSNGTPFPTTFYLTHPVVTAAVSRLEAGGLMTEMNERLIADPELAAAYRGAHEAYLAAREEIGRRAGTGPVPEIDGVSAGGMPTRVKCLHVLVGESLALGPGVNPLGDEAIGALAAWWTTDRCYCAGAWDTRGTAPDRDLSRHGPQGLPAMTGRPAPVRKSEGGPENTGPETASRREGGAS
;
A
#
# COMPACT_ATOMS: atom_id res chain seq x y z
N MET A 1 22.98 3.08 30.10
CA MET A 1 21.58 3.30 29.68
C MET A 1 21.32 2.25 28.62
N THR A 2 20.60 1.19 28.98
CA THR A 2 20.31 0.10 28.05
C THR A 2 19.14 0.57 27.20
N GLU A 3 19.39 0.97 25.95
CA GLU A 3 18.32 1.27 25.01
C GLU A 3 17.48 -0.01 24.83
N THR A 4 16.20 0.07 25.16
CA THR A 4 15.24 -0.97 24.79
C THR A 4 15.28 -1.07 23.26
N PRO A 5 15.61 -2.23 22.67
CA PRO A 5 15.65 -2.37 21.23
C PRO A 5 14.27 -2.01 20.67
N SER A 6 14.28 -1.03 19.76
CA SER A 6 13.11 -0.60 19.02
C SER A 6 12.55 -1.77 18.21
N THR A 7 11.31 -2.16 18.47
CA THR A 7 10.61 -3.19 17.68
C THR A 7 10.19 -2.72 16.28
N LEU A 8 10.39 -1.45 15.94
CA LEU A 8 9.97 -0.84 14.67
C LEU A 8 11.14 -0.57 13.71
N GLY A 9 12.34 -1.08 14.05
CA GLY A 9 13.56 -0.92 13.25
C GLY A 9 14.49 0.19 13.72
N ASP A 10 15.63 0.28 13.04
CA ASP A 10 16.73 1.20 13.33
C ASP A 10 16.55 2.55 12.63
N ALA A 11 17.16 3.61 13.18
CA ALA A 11 17.24 4.89 12.51
C ALA A 11 17.94 4.75 11.14
N PRO A 12 17.43 5.41 10.07
CA PRO A 12 18.01 5.27 8.73
C PRO A 12 19.36 5.95 8.65
N THR A 13 20.32 5.29 8.01
CA THR A 13 21.59 5.91 7.60
C THR A 13 21.41 6.69 6.29
N ALA A 14 22.38 7.55 5.94
CA ALA A 14 22.39 8.20 4.63
C ALA A 14 22.39 7.17 3.48
N HIS A 15 23.10 6.05 3.65
CA HIS A 15 23.11 4.97 2.66
C HIS A 15 21.74 4.31 2.51
N ASP A 16 20.99 4.16 3.61
CA ASP A 16 19.61 3.64 3.56
C ASP A 16 18.71 4.58 2.76
N LEU A 17 18.78 5.89 3.00
CA LEU A 17 17.97 6.89 2.30
C LEU A 17 18.28 6.94 0.80
N ASP A 18 19.56 6.87 0.42
CA ASP A 18 19.99 6.78 -0.97
C ASP A 18 19.46 5.50 -1.64
N THR A 19 19.55 4.38 -0.92
CA THR A 19 19.09 3.09 -1.43
C THR A 19 17.58 3.08 -1.62
N LEU A 20 16.81 3.55 -0.64
CA LEU A 20 15.36 3.72 -0.74
C LEU A 20 15.00 4.61 -1.92
N SER A 21 15.72 5.73 -2.12
CA SER A 21 15.44 6.66 -3.20
C SER A 21 15.67 6.03 -4.58
N ARG A 22 16.72 5.20 -4.73
CA ARG A 22 16.99 4.44 -5.96
C ARG A 22 15.96 3.33 -6.19
N GLN A 23 15.57 2.61 -5.14
CA GLN A 23 14.53 1.59 -5.21
C GLN A 23 13.17 2.18 -5.64
N LEU A 24 12.85 3.38 -5.16
CA LEU A 24 11.60 4.09 -5.49
C LEU A 24 11.65 4.89 -6.78
N GLY A 25 12.84 5.14 -7.33
CA GLY A 25 13.06 6.01 -8.49
C GLY A 25 12.75 7.49 -8.22
N ARG A 26 12.71 7.92 -6.94
CA ARG A 26 12.45 9.29 -6.49
C ARG A 26 13.04 9.50 -5.09
N PRO A 27 13.29 10.75 -4.64
CA PRO A 27 13.70 11.00 -3.26
C PRO A 27 12.72 10.38 -2.27
N VAL A 28 13.26 9.66 -1.29
CA VAL A 28 12.46 9.17 -0.16
C VAL A 28 12.10 10.32 0.78
N ARG A 29 10.95 10.22 1.45
CA ARG A 29 10.38 11.32 2.25
C ARG A 29 10.20 10.89 3.69
N ASP A 30 10.65 11.74 4.61
CA ASP A 30 10.40 11.69 6.05
C ASP A 30 10.50 10.27 6.66
N VAL A 31 11.53 9.52 6.27
CA VAL A 31 11.81 8.18 6.80
C VAL A 31 12.35 8.29 8.21
N VAL A 32 11.73 7.55 9.12
CA VAL A 32 12.01 7.55 10.57
C VAL A 32 12.78 6.31 10.98
N ALA A 33 12.51 5.17 10.35
CA ALA A 33 13.19 3.91 10.62
C ALA A 33 13.25 2.99 9.39
N ILE A 34 14.19 2.04 9.40
CA ILE A 34 14.22 0.89 8.49
C ILE A 34 13.65 -0.30 9.24
N SER A 35 12.38 -0.60 9.01
CA SER A 35 11.64 -1.61 9.77
C SER A 35 11.88 -3.04 9.29
N ALA A 36 12.38 -3.22 8.06
CA ALA A 36 12.81 -4.53 7.58
C ALA A 36 13.98 -4.40 6.61
N ARG A 37 14.91 -5.36 6.69
CA ARG A 37 16.11 -5.43 5.85
C ARG A 37 16.19 -6.79 5.14
N CYS A 38 16.80 -6.76 3.97
CA CYS A 38 17.23 -7.95 3.26
C CYS A 38 18.42 -8.58 4.01
N VAL A 39 18.71 -9.87 3.80
CA VAL A 39 19.87 -10.55 4.40
C VAL A 39 21.22 -9.90 4.07
N CYS A 40 21.30 -9.07 3.03
CA CYS A 40 22.49 -8.28 2.69
C CYS A 40 22.54 -6.90 3.37
N GLY A 41 21.56 -6.55 4.20
CA GLY A 41 21.46 -5.28 4.92
C GLY A 41 20.65 -4.18 4.22
N ASN A 42 20.41 -4.29 2.91
CA ASN A 42 19.61 -3.29 2.17
C ASN A 42 18.17 -3.20 2.69
N PRO A 43 17.56 -2.01 2.70
CA PRO A 43 16.20 -1.82 3.18
C PRO A 43 15.18 -2.55 2.28
N LEU A 44 14.22 -3.20 2.95
CA LEU A 44 13.00 -3.75 2.34
C LEU A 44 11.80 -2.83 2.61
N VAL A 45 11.68 -2.37 3.86
CA VAL A 45 10.55 -1.58 4.34
C VAL A 45 11.08 -0.36 5.09
N ALA A 46 10.60 0.82 4.70
CA ALA A 46 10.79 2.06 5.43
C ALA A 46 9.57 2.34 6.31
N ALA A 47 9.80 2.85 7.53
CA ALA A 47 8.77 3.51 8.32
C ALA A 47 8.81 5.03 8.10
N THR A 48 7.74 5.60 7.60
CA THR A 48 7.60 7.04 7.31
C THR A 48 6.75 7.73 8.36
N ALA A 49 7.10 8.98 8.67
CA ALA A 49 6.34 9.83 9.58
C ALA A 49 4.86 9.95 9.14
N PRO A 50 3.89 9.98 10.08
CA PRO A 50 2.46 10.07 9.76
C PRO A 50 2.06 11.43 9.17
N ARG A 51 2.94 12.42 9.23
CA ARG A 51 2.85 13.69 8.51
C ARG A 51 4.22 14.00 7.92
N LEU A 52 4.22 14.36 6.65
CA LEU A 52 5.44 14.78 5.96
C LEU A 52 5.86 16.18 6.44
N SER A 53 7.13 16.53 6.24
CA SER A 53 7.69 17.85 6.57
C SER A 53 6.97 19.02 5.89
N ASN A 54 6.30 18.78 4.77
CA ASN A 54 5.45 19.77 4.09
C ASN A 54 4.03 19.90 4.68
N GLY A 55 3.73 19.21 5.78
CA GLY A 55 2.44 19.23 6.48
C GLY A 55 1.42 18.21 5.99
N THR A 56 1.68 17.50 4.88
CA THR A 56 0.74 16.54 4.29
C THR A 56 0.59 15.28 5.17
N PRO A 57 -0.63 14.88 5.56
CA PRO A 57 -0.85 13.59 6.22
C PRO A 57 -0.41 12.42 5.33
N PHE A 58 0.27 11.44 5.92
CA PHE A 58 0.78 10.27 5.21
C PHE A 58 0.29 8.97 5.88
N PRO A 59 -0.80 8.37 5.39
CA PRO A 59 -1.41 7.22 6.06
C PRO A 59 -0.58 5.93 5.94
N THR A 60 0.40 5.86 5.04
CA THR A 60 1.19 4.63 4.87
C THR A 60 2.49 4.72 5.68
N THR A 61 2.51 4.13 6.86
CA THR A 61 3.66 4.09 7.76
C THR A 61 4.71 3.13 7.21
N PHE A 62 4.34 1.89 6.92
CA PHE A 62 5.26 0.89 6.37
C PHE A 62 5.23 0.87 4.85
N TYR A 63 6.31 1.32 4.24
CA TYR A 63 6.44 1.43 2.79
C TYR A 63 7.42 0.38 2.25
N LEU A 64 6.89 -0.64 1.57
CA LEU A 64 7.68 -1.66 0.90
C LEU A 64 8.32 -1.09 -0.37
N THR A 65 9.66 -1.09 -0.44
CA THR A 65 10.40 -0.39 -1.50
C THR A 65 11.19 -1.32 -2.41
N HIS A 66 11.57 -2.52 -1.95
CA HIS A 66 12.46 -3.40 -2.70
C HIS A 66 11.83 -3.87 -4.05
N PRO A 67 12.41 -3.52 -5.21
CA PRO A 67 11.79 -3.71 -6.52
C PRO A 67 11.37 -5.15 -6.86
N VAL A 68 12.16 -6.15 -6.44
CA VAL A 68 11.79 -7.56 -6.64
C VAL A 68 10.56 -7.95 -5.83
N VAL A 69 10.46 -7.48 -4.58
CA VAL A 69 9.36 -7.83 -3.68
C VAL A 69 8.11 -7.10 -4.12
N THR A 70 8.18 -5.80 -4.44
CA THR A 70 7.04 -5.04 -4.94
C THR A 70 6.50 -5.59 -6.27
N ALA A 71 7.38 -6.01 -7.18
CA ALA A 71 6.97 -6.68 -8.41
C ALA A 71 6.31 -8.04 -8.13
N ALA A 72 6.83 -8.83 -7.19
CA ALA A 72 6.25 -10.11 -6.80
C ALA A 72 4.86 -9.93 -6.14
N VAL A 73 4.71 -8.95 -5.26
CA VAL A 73 3.42 -8.58 -4.66
C VAL A 73 2.42 -8.13 -5.73
N SER A 74 2.86 -7.31 -6.68
CA SER A 74 2.02 -6.87 -7.82
C SER A 74 1.52 -8.05 -8.65
N ARG A 75 2.32 -9.13 -8.80
CA ARG A 75 1.89 -10.36 -9.48
C ARG A 75 0.79 -11.08 -8.71
N LEU A 76 0.90 -11.17 -7.38
CA LEU A 76 -0.15 -11.75 -6.53
C LEU A 76 -1.44 -10.93 -6.59
N GLU A 77 -1.34 -9.60 -6.54
CA GLU A 77 -2.48 -8.69 -6.67
C GLU A 77 -3.20 -8.90 -8.02
N ALA A 78 -2.45 -8.97 -9.12
CA ALA A 78 -2.99 -9.24 -10.45
C ALA A 78 -3.55 -10.67 -10.58
N GLY A 79 -3.04 -11.62 -9.79
CA GLY A 79 -3.51 -13.00 -9.73
C GLY A 79 -4.83 -13.20 -8.97
N GLY A 80 -5.39 -12.16 -8.36
CA GLY A 80 -6.71 -12.23 -7.72
C GLY A 80 -6.70 -12.57 -6.23
N LEU A 81 -5.51 -12.73 -5.61
CA LEU A 81 -5.39 -13.11 -4.20
C LEU A 81 -6.15 -12.18 -3.25
N MET A 82 -6.19 -10.87 -3.54
CA MET A 82 -6.95 -9.92 -2.73
C MET A 82 -8.46 -10.21 -2.73
N THR A 83 -9.03 -10.69 -3.85
CA THR A 83 -10.45 -11.05 -3.94
C THR A 83 -10.74 -12.23 -3.01
N GLU A 84 -9.93 -13.28 -3.08
CA GLU A 84 -10.04 -14.47 -2.23
C GLU A 84 -9.92 -14.12 -0.74
N MET A 85 -8.95 -13.27 -0.38
CA MET A 85 -8.78 -12.79 0.99
C MET A 85 -10.00 -11.97 1.48
N ASN A 86 -10.57 -11.13 0.62
CA ASN A 86 -11.77 -10.36 0.97
C ASN A 86 -13.00 -11.26 1.18
N GLU A 87 -13.18 -12.29 0.37
CA GLU A 87 -14.26 -13.28 0.54
C GLU A 87 -14.10 -14.02 1.87
N ARG A 88 -12.88 -14.42 2.21
CA ARG A 88 -12.57 -15.06 3.52
C ARG A 88 -12.81 -14.12 4.70
N LEU A 89 -12.48 -12.83 4.59
CA LEU A 89 -12.77 -11.86 5.66
C LEU A 89 -14.28 -11.73 5.97
N ILE A 90 -15.14 -12.00 4.99
CA ILE A 90 -16.60 -12.01 5.18
C ILE A 90 -17.05 -13.33 5.81
N ALA A 91 -16.48 -14.46 5.37
CA ALA A 91 -16.92 -15.79 5.76
C ALA A 91 -16.33 -16.29 7.10
N ASP A 92 -15.17 -15.78 7.52
CA ASP A 92 -14.41 -16.26 8.68
C ASP A 92 -14.30 -15.17 9.77
N PRO A 93 -15.10 -15.25 10.85
CA PRO A 93 -15.05 -14.30 11.95
C PRO A 93 -13.73 -14.29 12.73
N GLU A 94 -13.01 -15.42 12.79
CA GLU A 94 -11.73 -15.53 13.49
C GLU A 94 -10.63 -14.80 12.71
N LEU A 95 -10.57 -15.03 11.39
CA LEU A 95 -9.67 -14.28 10.50
C LEU A 95 -9.98 -12.77 10.56
N ALA A 96 -11.26 -12.38 10.53
CA ALA A 96 -11.65 -10.98 10.63
C ALA A 96 -11.25 -10.36 11.98
N ALA A 97 -11.29 -11.13 13.08
CA ALA A 97 -10.82 -10.68 14.38
C ALA A 97 -9.29 -10.53 14.43
N ALA A 98 -8.55 -11.48 13.85
CA ALA A 98 -7.09 -11.40 13.75
C ALA A 98 -6.65 -10.21 12.87
N TYR A 99 -7.34 -9.95 11.76
CA TYR A 99 -7.06 -8.80 10.88
C TYR A 99 -7.44 -7.45 11.51
N ARG A 100 -8.44 -7.42 12.41
CA ARG A 100 -8.65 -6.27 13.32
C ARG A 100 -7.48 -6.10 14.28
N GLY A 101 -6.94 -7.18 14.83
CA GLY A 101 -5.72 -7.13 15.65
C GLY A 101 -4.53 -6.51 14.91
N ALA A 102 -4.33 -6.88 13.63
CA ALA A 102 -3.32 -6.26 12.77
C ALA A 102 -3.54 -4.75 12.62
N HIS A 103 -4.79 -4.31 12.37
CA HIS A 103 -5.12 -2.89 12.30
C HIS A 103 -4.74 -2.11 13.56
N GLU A 104 -5.05 -2.63 14.75
CA GLU A 104 -4.69 -1.98 16.02
C GLU A 104 -3.16 -1.94 16.22
N ALA A 105 -2.45 -3.03 15.87
CA ALA A 105 -0.99 -3.07 15.90
C ALA A 105 -0.37 -2.02 14.96
N TYR A 106 -0.93 -1.85 13.76
CA TYR A 106 -0.52 -0.81 12.82
C TYR A 106 -0.69 0.60 13.43
N LEU A 107 -1.84 0.89 14.05
CA LEU A 107 -2.10 2.20 14.64
C LEU A 107 -1.13 2.51 15.78
N ALA A 108 -0.90 1.54 16.68
CA ALA A 108 0.08 1.66 17.75
C ALA A 108 1.50 1.89 17.22
N ALA A 109 1.89 1.15 16.17
CA ALA A 109 3.20 1.34 15.54
C ALA A 109 3.33 2.70 14.87
N ARG A 110 2.28 3.21 14.19
CA ARG A 110 2.26 4.56 13.63
C ARG A 110 2.42 5.63 14.70
N GLU A 111 1.73 5.50 15.83
CA GLU A 111 1.83 6.44 16.95
C GLU A 111 3.27 6.52 17.46
N GLU A 112 3.93 5.38 17.64
CA GLU A 112 5.33 5.34 18.06
C GLU A 112 6.28 5.95 17.02
N ILE A 113 6.07 5.68 15.72
CA ILE A 113 6.81 6.36 14.64
C ILE A 113 6.57 7.87 14.67
N GLY A 114 5.33 8.32 14.89
CA GLY A 114 4.98 9.72 15.01
C GLY A 114 5.64 10.41 16.20
N ARG A 115 5.75 9.72 17.35
CA ARG A 115 6.50 10.17 18.51
C ARG A 115 7.98 10.35 18.20
N ARG A 116 8.61 9.38 17.56
CA ARG A 116 10.03 9.45 17.17
C ARG A 116 10.32 10.57 16.18
N ALA A 117 9.39 10.80 15.25
CA ALA A 117 9.48 11.87 14.28
C ALA A 117 9.16 13.26 14.86
N GLY A 118 8.61 13.34 16.08
CA GLY A 118 8.14 14.60 16.66
C GLY A 118 6.95 15.19 15.91
N THR A 119 6.16 14.36 15.21
CA THR A 119 5.08 14.82 14.32
C THR A 119 3.87 15.38 15.09
N GLY A 120 3.67 14.95 16.33
CA GLY A 120 2.45 15.21 17.08
C GLY A 120 1.22 14.47 16.49
N PRO A 121 0.01 14.75 17.01
CA PRO A 121 -1.22 14.14 16.52
C PRO A 121 -1.50 14.46 15.03
N VAL A 122 -2.06 13.50 14.31
CA VAL A 122 -2.47 13.65 12.89
C VAL A 122 -3.96 13.27 12.75
N PRO A 123 -4.90 14.16 13.14
CA PRO A 123 -6.33 13.85 13.18
C PRO A 123 -6.92 13.40 11.83
N GLU A 124 -6.33 13.80 10.72
CA GLU A 124 -6.79 13.47 9.36
C GLU A 124 -6.71 11.99 9.03
N ILE A 125 -5.90 11.22 9.76
CA ILE A 125 -5.70 9.77 9.56
C ILE A 125 -5.91 8.97 10.85
N ASP A 126 -6.50 9.60 11.87
CA ASP A 126 -6.79 8.94 13.15
C ASP A 126 -7.77 7.78 12.96
N GLY A 127 -7.50 6.65 13.62
CA GLY A 127 -8.25 5.40 13.43
C GLY A 127 -8.20 4.77 12.03
N VAL A 128 -7.45 5.35 11.08
CA VAL A 128 -7.35 4.84 9.70
C VAL A 128 -5.97 4.24 9.46
N SER A 129 -5.87 2.91 9.43
CA SER A 129 -4.65 2.24 8.95
C SER A 129 -4.60 2.16 7.42
N ALA A 130 -3.53 1.59 6.87
CA ALA A 130 -3.36 1.46 5.42
C ALA A 130 -3.91 0.13 4.88
N GLY A 131 -3.82 -0.12 3.58
CA GLY A 131 -4.22 -1.42 3.01
C GLY A 131 -5.73 -1.74 3.00
N GLY A 132 -6.59 -0.87 3.53
CA GLY A 132 -8.06 -1.12 3.58
C GLY A 132 -8.51 -1.85 4.85
N MET A 133 -7.56 -2.11 5.76
CA MET A 133 -7.81 -2.65 7.09
C MET A 133 -8.84 -1.81 7.88
N PRO A 134 -9.56 -2.44 8.82
CA PRO A 134 -9.59 -3.88 9.10
C PRO A 134 -10.65 -4.65 8.30
N THR A 135 -11.36 -3.99 7.38
CA THR A 135 -12.57 -4.57 6.77
C THR A 135 -12.33 -5.18 5.39
N ARG A 136 -11.26 -4.78 4.71
CA ARG A 136 -10.92 -5.27 3.38
C ARG A 136 -9.42 -5.25 3.10
N VAL A 137 -9.01 -5.99 2.09
CA VAL A 137 -7.69 -5.90 1.46
C VAL A 137 -7.83 -5.07 0.19
N LYS A 138 -7.20 -3.89 0.16
CA LYS A 138 -7.13 -2.99 -1.01
C LYS A 138 -5.78 -3.07 -1.73
N CYS A 139 -4.73 -3.46 -1.01
CA CYS A 139 -3.36 -3.53 -1.51
C CYS A 139 -2.51 -4.42 -0.60
N LEU A 140 -1.86 -5.44 -1.17
CA LEU A 140 -0.98 -6.38 -0.47
C LEU A 140 0.37 -5.74 -0.12
N HIS A 141 0.82 -4.71 -0.84
CA HIS A 141 2.11 -4.06 -0.56
C HIS A 141 2.20 -3.54 0.87
N VAL A 142 1.09 -3.00 1.39
CA VAL A 142 1.02 -2.51 2.77
C VAL A 142 1.01 -3.67 3.76
N LEU A 143 0.27 -4.74 3.49
CA LEU A 143 0.18 -5.87 4.42
C LEU A 143 1.51 -6.62 4.52
N VAL A 144 2.18 -6.83 3.37
CA VAL A 144 3.54 -7.38 3.33
C VAL A 144 4.53 -6.44 4.03
N GLY A 145 4.42 -5.13 3.81
CA GLY A 145 5.24 -4.14 4.49
C GLY A 145 5.07 -4.18 6.02
N GLU A 146 3.84 -4.30 6.50
CA GLU A 146 3.51 -4.44 7.91
C GLU A 146 4.03 -5.75 8.52
N SER A 147 3.75 -6.90 7.90
CA SER A 147 4.23 -8.20 8.37
C SER A 147 5.76 -8.27 8.44
N LEU A 148 6.46 -7.69 7.46
CA LEU A 148 7.92 -7.62 7.50
C LEU A 148 8.43 -6.68 8.60
N ALA A 149 7.69 -5.62 8.91
CA ALA A 149 8.09 -4.62 9.90
C ALA A 149 7.79 -5.05 11.35
N LEU A 150 6.62 -5.64 11.58
CA LEU A 150 6.12 -6.01 12.92
C LEU A 150 6.38 -7.48 13.25
N GLY A 151 6.72 -8.29 12.25
CA GLY A 151 7.06 -9.69 12.38
C GLY A 151 5.89 -10.65 12.14
N PRO A 152 6.19 -11.96 11.98
CA PRO A 152 5.18 -12.98 11.73
C PRO A 152 4.14 -13.08 12.86
N GLY A 153 2.90 -13.34 12.48
CA GLY A 153 1.75 -13.49 13.36
C GLY A 153 1.00 -12.19 13.63
N VAL A 154 1.54 -11.03 13.26
CA VAL A 154 0.87 -9.74 13.47
C VAL A 154 -0.23 -9.50 12.44
N ASN A 155 0.06 -9.74 11.16
CA ASN A 155 -0.93 -9.61 10.10
C ASN A 155 -1.06 -10.94 9.34
N PRO A 156 -2.10 -11.76 9.60
CA PRO A 156 -2.22 -13.08 9.01
C PRO A 156 -2.31 -13.06 7.48
N LEU A 157 -2.92 -12.02 6.90
CA LEU A 157 -3.01 -11.87 5.44
C LEU A 157 -1.71 -11.36 4.82
N GLY A 158 -0.95 -10.53 5.56
CA GLY A 158 0.40 -10.14 5.16
C GLY A 158 1.36 -11.33 5.16
N ASP A 159 1.26 -12.20 6.17
CA ASP A 159 2.08 -13.41 6.30
C ASP A 159 1.75 -14.44 5.22
N GLU A 160 0.47 -14.64 4.94
CA GLU A 160 0.00 -15.46 3.83
C GLU A 160 0.54 -14.93 2.49
N ALA A 161 0.47 -13.62 2.27
CA ALA A 161 1.01 -13.00 1.07
C ALA A 161 2.53 -13.22 0.97
N ILE A 162 3.30 -13.06 2.05
CA ILE A 162 4.75 -13.37 2.07
C ILE A 162 5.01 -14.82 1.69
N GLY A 163 4.25 -15.77 2.22
CA GLY A 163 4.36 -17.19 1.87
C GLY A 163 4.12 -17.43 0.37
N ALA A 164 3.12 -16.76 -0.21
CA ALA A 164 2.80 -16.85 -1.62
C ALA A 164 3.85 -16.22 -2.56
N LEU A 165 4.79 -15.39 -2.03
CA LEU A 165 5.88 -14.81 -2.83
C LEU A 165 6.99 -15.81 -3.15
N ALA A 166 7.02 -17.00 -2.53
CA ALA A 166 8.16 -17.94 -2.56
C ALA A 166 8.69 -18.28 -3.96
N ALA A 167 7.84 -18.24 -4.99
CA ALA A 167 8.25 -18.47 -6.39
C ALA A 167 9.18 -17.36 -6.96
N TRP A 168 9.15 -16.16 -6.39
CA TRP A 168 9.90 -14.99 -6.86
C TRP A 168 10.84 -14.40 -5.81
N TRP A 169 10.51 -14.56 -4.53
CA TRP A 169 11.25 -13.98 -3.43
C TRP A 169 11.03 -14.76 -2.13
N THR A 170 12.09 -14.88 -1.34
CA THR A 170 12.06 -15.47 0.00
C THR A 170 12.84 -14.58 0.96
N THR A 171 12.46 -14.58 2.24
CA THR A 171 13.06 -13.71 3.28
C THR A 171 14.52 -14.04 3.57
N ASP A 172 14.94 -15.28 3.32
CA ASP A 172 16.25 -15.85 3.66
C ASP A 172 17.31 -15.69 2.57
N ARG A 173 16.95 -15.16 1.39
CA ARG A 173 17.85 -14.99 0.25
C ARG A 173 17.91 -13.54 -0.23
N CYS A 174 19.08 -13.13 -0.69
CA CYS A 174 19.28 -11.81 -1.29
C CYS A 174 18.83 -11.78 -2.76
N TYR A 175 18.05 -10.75 -3.12
CA TYR A 175 17.61 -10.46 -4.49
C TYR A 175 17.94 -9.02 -4.92
N CYS A 176 18.92 -8.38 -4.28
CA CYS A 176 19.23 -6.96 -4.53
C CYS A 176 20.08 -6.74 -5.79
N ALA A 177 20.91 -7.71 -6.17
CA ALA A 177 21.82 -7.56 -7.31
C ALA A 177 21.03 -7.39 -8.61
N GLY A 178 21.22 -6.26 -9.28
CA GLY A 178 20.54 -5.92 -10.55
C GLY A 178 19.07 -5.51 -10.40
N ALA A 179 18.53 -5.44 -9.18
CA ALA A 179 17.13 -5.08 -8.95
C ALA A 179 16.85 -3.56 -9.08
N TRP A 180 17.87 -2.73 -8.86
CA TRP A 180 17.88 -1.29 -9.13
C TRP A 180 19.30 -0.87 -9.50
N ASP A 181 19.49 0.38 -9.92
CA ASP A 181 20.83 0.92 -10.11
C ASP A 181 21.51 1.19 -8.76
N THR A 182 22.26 0.19 -8.27
CA THR A 182 23.02 0.27 -7.03
C THR A 182 24.27 1.16 -7.12
N ARG A 183 24.62 1.69 -8.31
CA ARG A 183 25.84 2.50 -8.51
C ARG A 183 25.56 3.93 -8.96
N GLY A 184 24.43 4.18 -9.62
CA GLY A 184 24.02 5.50 -10.06
C GLY A 184 23.69 6.45 -8.90
N THR A 185 23.70 7.75 -9.16
CA THR A 185 23.35 8.77 -8.17
C THR A 185 21.91 8.58 -7.70
N ALA A 186 21.67 8.71 -6.39
CA ALA A 186 20.31 8.70 -5.87
C ALA A 186 19.50 9.87 -6.47
N PRO A 187 18.23 9.66 -6.85
CA PRO A 187 17.38 10.76 -7.32
C PRO A 187 17.30 11.87 -6.26
N ASP A 188 17.54 13.11 -6.68
CA ASP A 188 17.56 14.31 -5.82
C ASP A 188 16.32 15.21 -5.98
N ARG A 189 15.53 14.98 -7.04
CA ARG A 189 14.32 15.75 -7.35
C ARG A 189 13.08 14.87 -7.35
N ASP A 190 12.08 15.24 -6.54
CA ASP A 190 10.77 14.60 -6.61
C ASP A 190 9.99 15.14 -7.82
N LEU A 191 10.04 14.40 -8.92
CA LEU A 191 9.30 14.71 -10.15
C LEU A 191 7.89 14.08 -10.14
N SER A 192 7.46 13.49 -9.01
CA SER A 192 6.15 12.88 -8.88
C SER A 192 5.07 13.93 -9.13
N ARG A 193 4.26 13.74 -10.17
CA ARG A 193 3.06 14.55 -10.44
C ARG A 193 1.91 14.28 -9.46
N HIS A 194 2.19 13.57 -8.37
CA HIS A 194 1.19 13.23 -7.38
C HIS A 194 1.07 14.41 -6.41
N GLY A 195 0.04 15.22 -6.62
CA GLY A 195 -0.50 16.06 -5.55
C GLY A 195 -0.91 15.20 -4.34
N PRO A 196 -1.31 15.82 -3.21
CA PRO A 196 -1.55 15.12 -1.95
C PRO A 196 -2.39 13.86 -2.18
N GLN A 197 -1.79 12.70 -1.90
CA GLN A 197 -2.45 11.40 -1.96
C GLN A 197 -3.35 11.27 -0.73
N GLY A 198 -4.41 12.07 -0.71
CA GLY A 198 -5.47 12.03 0.28
C GLY A 198 -6.65 11.19 -0.20
N LEU A 199 -7.47 10.76 0.75
CA LEU A 199 -8.79 10.18 0.50
C LEU A 199 -9.58 11.05 -0.52
N PRO A 200 -10.51 10.50 -1.32
CA PRO A 200 -11.23 11.25 -2.35
C PRO A 200 -11.88 12.56 -1.86
N ALA A 201 -12.30 12.61 -0.58
CA ALA A 201 -12.81 13.82 0.06
C ALA A 201 -11.78 14.98 0.14
N MET A 202 -10.49 14.69 0.07
CA MET A 202 -9.37 15.61 0.26
C MET A 202 -8.78 16.17 -1.05
N THR A 203 -9.17 15.66 -2.23
CA THR A 203 -8.57 16.09 -3.52
C THR A 203 -9.52 16.88 -4.42
N GLY A 204 -10.77 17.12 -3.98
CA GLY A 204 -11.78 17.86 -4.76
C GLY A 204 -12.12 17.22 -6.11
N ARG A 205 -11.66 15.99 -6.39
CA ARG A 205 -11.95 15.27 -7.64
C ARG A 205 -13.09 14.28 -7.37
N PRO A 206 -14.21 14.37 -8.10
CA PRO A 206 -15.28 13.39 -7.96
C PRO A 206 -14.74 11.99 -8.29
N ALA A 207 -15.22 10.98 -7.56
CA ALA A 207 -14.89 9.59 -7.83
C ALA A 207 -15.20 9.24 -9.30
N PRO A 208 -14.32 8.49 -9.99
CA PRO A 208 -14.60 8.08 -11.36
C PRO A 208 -15.88 7.25 -11.39
N VAL A 209 -16.88 7.76 -12.09
CA VAL A 209 -18.17 7.09 -12.30
C VAL A 209 -17.90 5.82 -13.11
N ARG A 210 -18.12 4.65 -12.49
CA ARG A 210 -18.20 3.40 -13.25
C ARG A 210 -19.46 3.46 -14.10
N LYS A 211 -19.33 3.39 -15.43
CA LYS A 211 -20.47 3.07 -16.29
C LYS A 211 -20.88 1.65 -15.94
N SER A 212 -22.07 1.51 -15.35
CA SER A 212 -22.75 0.22 -15.21
C SER A 212 -23.06 -0.32 -16.61
N GLU A 213 -22.62 -1.54 -16.90
CA GLU A 213 -23.13 -2.32 -18.03
C GLU A 213 -24.54 -2.84 -17.70
N GLY A 214 -25.46 -2.67 -18.66
CA GLY A 214 -26.89 -3.06 -18.59
C GLY A 214 -27.81 -1.85 -18.40
N GLY A 215 -28.77 -1.49 -19.25
CA GLY A 215 -29.41 -1.98 -20.49
C GLY A 215 -30.37 -0.85 -20.97
N PRO A 216 -31.32 -1.00 -21.93
CA PRO A 216 -31.94 -2.24 -22.40
C PRO A 216 -31.98 -2.42 -23.94
N GLU A 217 -32.55 -3.56 -24.34
CA GLU A 217 -32.83 -4.02 -25.70
C GLU A 217 -33.53 -3.00 -26.60
N ASN A 218 -33.08 -2.96 -27.85
CA ASN A 218 -33.71 -2.24 -28.94
C ASN A 218 -34.88 -3.07 -29.50
N THR A 219 -36.05 -2.98 -28.88
CA THR A 219 -37.31 -3.41 -29.49
C THR A 219 -37.81 -2.30 -30.42
N GLY A 220 -37.59 -2.45 -31.72
CA GLY A 220 -38.27 -1.63 -32.72
C GLY A 220 -39.77 -1.94 -32.77
N PRO A 221 -40.57 -1.05 -33.38
CA PRO A 221 -41.81 -1.51 -33.96
C PRO A 221 -42.00 -1.12 -35.43
N GLU A 222 -42.75 -2.03 -36.05
CA GLU A 222 -43.31 -2.12 -37.39
C GLU A 222 -43.87 -0.84 -38.04
N THR A 223 -43.66 -0.82 -39.36
CA THR A 223 -44.54 -0.36 -40.45
C THR A 223 -45.93 0.18 -40.10
N ALA A 224 -46.21 1.41 -40.55
CA ALA A 224 -47.54 1.82 -41.01
C ALA A 224 -47.45 3.00 -42.00
N SER A 225 -47.34 2.68 -43.29
CA SER A 225 -47.63 3.63 -44.38
C SER A 225 -49.16 3.68 -44.56
N ARG A 226 -49.78 4.80 -44.17
CA ARG A 226 -51.17 5.11 -44.53
C ARG A 226 -51.19 5.86 -45.87
N ARG A 227 -51.85 5.26 -46.84
CA ARG A 227 -52.48 5.94 -47.98
C ARG A 227 -53.85 6.47 -47.56
N GLU A 228 -54.27 7.56 -48.21
CA GLU A 228 -55.64 8.02 -48.56
C GLU A 228 -55.57 9.56 -48.67
N GLY A 229 -56.00 10.29 -49.71
CA GLY A 229 -56.65 10.11 -51.02
C GLY A 229 -56.70 11.56 -51.61
N GLY A 230 -56.44 11.86 -52.89
CA GLY A 230 -57.32 11.61 -54.04
C GLY A 230 -58.39 12.71 -54.20
N ALA A 231 -58.19 13.68 -55.11
CA ALA A 231 -59.21 14.25 -56.02
C ALA A 231 -58.74 15.54 -56.74
N SER A 232 -58.90 15.50 -58.08
CA SER A 232 -58.97 16.58 -59.08
C SER A 232 -57.69 17.31 -59.48
#